data_AF-A0A3B8JZ96-F1
#
_entry.id   AF-A0A3B8JZ96-F1
#
_cell.length_a   1.000
_cell.length_b   1.000
_cell.length_c   1.000
_cell.angle_alpha   90.00
_cell.angle_beta   90.00
_cell.angle_gamma   90.00
#
_symmetry.space_group_name_H-M   'P 1'
#
loop_
_entity.id
_entity.type
_entity.pdbx_description
1 polymer ?
#
loop_
_entity_poly.entity_id
_entity_poly.type
_entity_poly.pdbx_seq_one_letter_code
_entity_poly.pdbx_strand_id
1 'polypeptide(L)'
;MFWEWLEKDYHRRVHSALNMTPLDKYLSQMSQVKTVEDPQALKVLFMKREQRKVRHDGTVSLHNTLFEVPPVFIGQKIELRHDEELNKVYVFAEGKKIAQARPVNLADNARVRREKPVLSFAQLKSLLKDGER
;
A
#
# COMPACT_ATOMS: atom_id res chain seq x y z
N MET A 1 -6.65 15.28 -29.93
CA MET A 1 -7.05 16.70 -30.02
C MET A 1 -6.51 17.57 -28.87
N PHE A 2 -6.55 17.18 -27.57
CA PHE A 2 -5.94 18.00 -26.50
C PHE A 2 -4.39 18.02 -26.55
N TRP A 3 -3.76 16.84 -26.58
CA TRP A 3 -2.30 16.74 -26.53
C TRP A 3 -1.58 17.44 -27.68
N GLU A 4 -2.18 17.39 -28.88
CA GLU A 4 -1.62 18.05 -30.05
C GLU A 4 -1.64 19.57 -29.92
N TRP A 5 -2.75 20.15 -29.46
CA TRP A 5 -2.83 21.57 -29.16
C TRP A 5 -1.83 21.96 -28.06
N LEU A 6 -1.73 21.17 -26.99
CA LEU A 6 -0.84 21.44 -25.87
C LEU A 6 0.64 21.48 -26.31
N GLU A 7 1.07 20.47 -27.07
CA GLU A 7 2.47 20.30 -27.48
C GLU A 7 2.89 21.20 -28.64
N LYS A 8 1.99 21.41 -29.62
CA LYS A 8 2.33 22.14 -30.85
C LYS A 8 2.01 23.62 -30.78
N ASP A 9 0.99 24.01 -30.00
CA ASP A 9 0.56 25.40 -29.91
C ASP A 9 0.87 25.98 -28.52
N TYR A 10 0.23 25.48 -27.46
CA TYR A 10 0.27 26.14 -26.15
C TYR A 10 1.68 26.30 -25.60
N HIS A 11 2.48 25.22 -25.55
CA HIS A 11 3.85 25.27 -25.03
C HIS A 11 4.82 26.08 -25.90
N ARG A 12 4.49 26.28 -27.19
CA ARG A 12 5.39 26.86 -28.20
C ARG A 12 5.01 28.28 -28.64
N ARG A 13 3.80 28.73 -28.33
CA ARG A 13 3.35 30.10 -28.62
C ARG A 13 3.90 31.06 -27.58
N VAL A 14 4.20 32.29 -27.97
CA VAL A 14 4.51 33.37 -27.03
C VAL A 14 3.25 33.74 -26.26
N HIS A 15 3.33 33.76 -24.94
CA HIS A 15 2.23 34.17 -24.07
C HIS A 15 2.47 35.60 -23.59
N SER A 16 1.46 36.46 -23.71
CA SER A 16 1.55 37.88 -23.32
C SER A 16 1.93 38.08 -21.85
N ALA A 17 1.55 37.17 -20.96
CA ALA A 17 1.92 37.22 -19.54
C ALA A 17 3.41 36.93 -19.28
N LEU A 18 4.09 36.23 -20.19
CA LEU A 18 5.49 35.81 -20.03
C LEU A 18 6.44 36.55 -20.98
N ASN A 19 5.92 37.13 -22.06
CA ASN A 19 6.68 37.65 -23.21
C ASN A 19 7.64 36.62 -23.82
N MET A 20 7.40 35.33 -23.58
CA MET A 20 8.13 34.18 -24.14
C MET A 20 7.20 32.95 -24.16
N THR A 21 7.70 31.83 -24.68
CA THR A 21 6.93 30.57 -24.67
C THR A 21 6.97 29.92 -23.28
N PRO A 22 5.92 29.22 -22.85
CA PRO A 22 5.96 28.44 -21.60
C PRO A 22 7.11 27.43 -21.57
N LEU A 23 7.44 26.82 -22.72
CA LEU A 23 8.57 25.90 -22.83
C LEU A 23 9.91 26.59 -22.56
N ASP A 24 10.16 27.74 -23.16
CA ASP A 24 11.41 28.49 -22.95
C ASP A 24 11.53 28.96 -21.51
N LYS A 25 10.42 29.41 -20.91
CA LYS A 25 10.39 29.82 -19.50
C LYS A 25 10.71 28.65 -18.56
N TYR A 26 10.20 27.46 -18.85
CA TYR A 26 10.51 26.25 -18.09
C TYR A 26 11.99 25.86 -18.24
N LEU A 27 12.49 25.85 -19.48
CA LEU A 27 13.89 25.50 -19.78
C LEU A 27 14.89 26.48 -19.16
N SER A 28 14.58 27.77 -19.09
CA SER A 28 15.47 28.78 -18.49
C SER A 28 15.69 28.58 -16.98
N GLN A 29 14.83 27.79 -16.33
CA GLN A 29 14.89 27.47 -14.90
C GLN A 29 15.42 26.06 -14.63
N MET A 30 15.85 25.31 -15.65
CA MET A 30 16.30 23.92 -15.50
C MET A 30 17.46 23.74 -14.52
N SER A 31 18.36 24.71 -14.43
CA SER A 31 19.48 24.69 -13.47
C SER A 31 19.02 24.70 -12.01
N GLN A 32 17.77 25.06 -11.72
CA GLN A 32 17.18 25.06 -10.39
C GLN A 32 16.37 23.80 -10.07
N VAL A 33 16.14 22.94 -11.08
CA VAL A 33 15.37 21.71 -10.91
C VAL A 33 16.20 20.72 -10.08
N LYS A 34 15.60 20.25 -8.97
CA LYS A 34 16.19 19.22 -8.12
C LYS A 34 15.62 17.87 -8.52
N THR A 35 16.50 16.96 -8.92
CA THR A 35 16.15 15.56 -9.15
C THR A 35 16.31 14.77 -7.85
N VAL A 36 15.48 13.75 -7.67
CA VAL A 36 15.66 12.76 -6.60
C VAL A 36 16.54 11.62 -7.10
N GLU A 37 17.41 11.09 -6.24
CA GLU A 37 18.28 9.96 -6.59
C GLU A 37 17.48 8.70 -6.91
N ASP A 38 16.39 8.45 -6.18
CA ASP A 38 15.47 7.34 -6.43
C ASP A 38 14.06 7.85 -6.79
N PRO A 39 13.73 7.93 -8.10
CA PRO A 39 12.38 8.26 -8.55
C PRO A 39 11.30 7.27 -8.09
N GLN A 40 11.65 6.01 -7.78
CA GLN A 40 10.66 5.05 -7.29
C GLN A 40 10.21 5.37 -5.86
N ALA A 41 11.06 6.02 -5.05
CA ALA A 41 10.69 6.49 -3.73
C ALA A 41 9.52 7.49 -3.78
N LEU A 42 9.44 8.33 -4.82
CA LEU A 42 8.33 9.27 -5.00
C LEU A 42 6.99 8.57 -5.25
N LYS A 43 6.98 7.42 -5.94
CA LYS A 43 5.72 6.71 -6.24
C LYS A 43 4.92 6.40 -4.99
N VAL A 44 5.60 6.09 -3.89
CA VAL A 44 4.98 5.77 -2.60
C VAL A 44 4.24 6.96 -1.99
N LEU A 45 4.60 8.20 -2.36
CA LEU A 45 3.94 9.41 -1.89
C LEU A 45 2.57 9.63 -2.56
N PHE A 46 2.43 9.18 -3.81
CA PHE A 46 1.22 9.35 -4.64
C PHE A 46 0.26 8.14 -4.58
N MET A 47 0.59 7.12 -3.78
CA MET A 47 -0.30 5.98 -3.58
C MET A 47 -1.57 6.37 -2.81
N LYS A 48 -2.69 5.76 -3.17
CA LYS A 48 -3.97 5.88 -2.45
C LYS A 48 -3.78 5.35 -1.02
N ARG A 49 -4.42 6.01 -0.04
CA ARG A 49 -4.25 5.70 1.40
C ARG A 49 -5.56 5.26 2.00
N GLU A 50 -5.55 4.14 2.70
CA GLU A 50 -6.73 3.61 3.40
C GLU A 50 -6.36 3.05 4.77
N GLN A 51 -7.23 3.28 5.76
CA GLN A 51 -7.06 2.74 7.11
C GLN A 51 -7.86 1.45 7.25
N ARG A 52 -7.20 0.36 7.64
CA ARG A 52 -7.84 -0.96 7.85
C ARG A 52 -7.42 -1.58 9.18
N LYS A 53 -8.35 -2.27 9.84
CA LYS A 53 -8.05 -3.08 11.02
C LYS A 53 -7.60 -4.47 10.57
N VAL A 54 -6.47 -4.93 11.12
CA VAL A 54 -5.96 -6.29 10.87
C VAL A 54 -6.81 -7.30 11.62
N ARG A 55 -7.24 -8.34 10.91
CA ARG A 55 -8.04 -9.45 11.43
C ARG A 55 -7.19 -10.36 12.33
N HIS A 56 -7.85 -11.23 13.10
CA HIS A 56 -7.18 -12.17 14.00
C HIS A 56 -6.32 -13.21 13.27
N ASP A 57 -6.60 -13.47 12.00
CA ASP A 57 -5.84 -14.35 11.13
C ASP A 57 -4.65 -13.65 10.43
N GLY A 58 -4.35 -12.40 10.78
CA GLY A 58 -3.24 -11.65 10.18
C GLY A 58 -3.53 -11.11 8.78
N THR A 59 -4.81 -10.97 8.41
CA THR A 59 -5.21 -10.46 7.09
C THR A 59 -5.91 -9.10 7.15
N VAL A 60 -5.91 -8.40 6.02
CA VAL A 60 -6.69 -7.18 5.77
C VAL A 60 -7.47 -7.32 4.46
N SER A 61 -8.69 -6.78 4.43
CA SER A 61 -9.47 -6.70 3.20
C SER A 61 -9.35 -5.30 2.59
N LEU A 62 -9.05 -5.27 1.30
CA LEU A 62 -8.90 -4.06 0.51
C LEU A 62 -9.50 -4.33 -0.88
N HIS A 63 -10.49 -3.54 -1.30
CA HIS A 63 -11.18 -3.69 -2.59
C HIS A 63 -11.56 -5.15 -2.94
N ASN A 64 -12.25 -5.82 -2.02
CA ASN A 64 -12.69 -7.22 -2.15
C ASN A 64 -11.55 -8.26 -2.32
N THR A 65 -10.29 -7.86 -2.09
CA THR A 65 -9.12 -8.73 -2.07
C THR A 65 -8.59 -8.84 -0.65
N LEU A 66 -8.14 -10.03 -0.24
CA LEU A 66 -7.51 -10.26 1.05
C LEU A 66 -5.99 -10.19 0.90
N PHE A 67 -5.33 -9.51 1.82
CA PHE A 67 -3.88 -9.41 1.89
C PHE A 67 -3.38 -9.87 3.26
N GLU A 68 -2.27 -10.61 3.26
CA GLU A 68 -1.50 -10.97 4.44
C GLU A 68 -0.63 -9.80 4.87
N VAL A 69 -0.59 -9.55 6.18
CA VAL A 69 0.26 -8.54 6.80
C VAL A 69 1.03 -9.15 7.97
N PRO A 70 2.14 -8.52 8.41
CA PRO A 70 2.91 -9.03 9.54
C PRO A 70 2.03 -9.26 10.80
N PRO A 71 2.15 -10.42 11.49
CA PRO A 71 1.31 -10.76 12.64
C PRO A 71 1.37 -9.77 13.80
N VAL A 72 2.45 -8.99 13.91
CA VAL A 72 2.60 -7.92 14.91
C VAL A 72 1.43 -6.93 14.86
N PHE A 73 0.80 -6.75 13.70
CA PHE A 73 -0.30 -5.81 13.53
C PHE A 73 -1.68 -6.41 13.84
N ILE A 74 -1.81 -7.68 14.21
CA ILE A 74 -3.10 -8.32 14.50
C ILE A 74 -3.90 -7.50 15.52
N GLY A 75 -5.15 -7.19 15.18
CA GLY A 75 -6.04 -6.39 16.01
C GLY A 75 -5.78 -4.87 15.97
N GLN A 76 -4.68 -4.42 15.36
CA GLN A 76 -4.33 -3.01 15.23
C GLN A 76 -4.95 -2.38 13.97
N LYS A 77 -5.09 -1.06 13.96
CA LYS A 77 -5.40 -0.29 12.75
C LYS A 77 -4.10 0.13 12.08
N ILE A 78 -3.97 -0.16 10.79
CA ILE A 78 -2.80 0.19 9.98
C ILE A 78 -3.20 1.02 8.77
N GLU A 79 -2.26 1.82 8.28
CA GLU A 79 -2.40 2.51 7.00
C GLU A 79 -1.93 1.57 5.88
N LEU A 80 -2.78 1.38 4.87
CA LEU A 80 -2.42 0.72 3.62
C LEU A 80 -2.22 1.77 2.55
N ARG A 81 -1.12 1.66 1.81
CA ARG A 81 -0.86 2.45 0.61
C ARG A 81 -0.82 1.56 -0.61
N HIS A 82 -1.56 1.90 -1.65
CA HIS A 82 -1.64 1.08 -2.85
C HIS A 82 -1.76 1.88 -4.15
N ASP A 83 -1.42 1.23 -5.25
CA ASP A 83 -1.76 1.68 -6.60
C ASP A 83 -3.21 1.32 -6.97
N GLU A 84 -3.68 1.84 -8.11
CA GLU A 84 -5.07 1.64 -8.55
C GLU A 84 -5.38 0.17 -8.86
N GLU A 85 -4.40 -0.57 -9.36
CA GLU A 85 -4.52 -1.98 -9.73
C GLU A 85 -4.26 -2.96 -8.58
N LEU A 86 -3.88 -2.46 -7.39
CA LEU A 86 -3.52 -3.26 -6.20
C LEU A 86 -2.32 -4.21 -6.40
N ASN A 87 -1.51 -4.00 -7.43
CA ASN A 87 -0.28 -4.76 -7.66
C ASN A 87 0.76 -4.50 -6.55
N LYS A 88 0.72 -3.32 -5.95
CA LYS A 88 1.63 -2.92 -4.87
C LYS A 88 0.83 -2.40 -3.70
N VAL A 89 0.72 -3.20 -2.64
CA VAL A 89 0.11 -2.79 -1.37
C VAL A 89 1.18 -2.77 -0.28
N TYR A 90 1.31 -1.64 0.40
CA TYR A 90 2.28 -1.44 1.48
C TYR A 90 1.59 -1.14 2.80
N VAL A 91 2.14 -1.68 3.87
CA VAL A 91 1.74 -1.42 5.25
C VAL A 91 2.58 -0.28 5.81
N PHE A 92 1.89 0.73 6.33
CA PHE A 92 2.47 1.88 7.00
C PHE A 92 2.04 1.91 8.47
N ALA A 93 3.00 2.18 9.34
CA ALA A 93 2.79 2.46 10.76
C ALA A 93 3.63 3.69 11.14
N GLU A 94 3.05 4.62 11.90
CA GLU A 94 3.74 5.85 12.35
C GLU A 94 4.42 6.63 11.19
N GLY A 95 3.78 6.65 10.02
CA GLY A 95 4.30 7.31 8.82
C GLY A 95 5.46 6.60 8.11
N LYS A 96 5.92 5.45 8.62
CA LYS A 96 6.99 4.65 8.03
C LYS A 96 6.44 3.43 7.29
N LYS A 97 7.04 3.12 6.14
CA LYS A 97 6.77 1.88 5.40
C LYS A 97 7.37 0.71 6.18
N ILE A 98 6.54 -0.20 6.66
CA ILE A 98 6.99 -1.35 7.46
C ILE A 98 7.12 -2.60 6.61
N ALA A 99 6.12 -2.89 5.77
CA ALA A 99 6.08 -4.12 5.01
C ALA A 99 5.30 -3.96 3.69
N GLN A 100 5.40 -4.98 2.83
CA GLN A 100 4.51 -5.16 1.68
C GLN A 100 3.45 -6.19 2.04
N ALA A 101 2.18 -5.85 1.83
CA ALA A 101 1.07 -6.76 2.01
C ALA A 101 0.95 -7.66 0.76
N ARG A 102 0.83 -8.97 0.95
CA ARG A 102 0.77 -9.94 -0.15
C ARG A 102 -0.63 -10.48 -0.32
N PRO A 103 -1.16 -10.64 -1.54
CA PRO A 103 -2.49 -11.21 -1.73
C PRO A 103 -2.53 -12.63 -1.16
N VAL A 104 -3.58 -12.93 -0.40
CA VAL A 104 -3.79 -14.26 0.20
C VAL A 104 -3.99 -15.28 -0.91
N ASN A 105 -3.21 -16.37 -0.88
CA ASN A 105 -3.47 -17.52 -1.73
C ASN A 105 -4.57 -18.41 -1.11
N LEU A 106 -5.81 -18.22 -1.55
CA LEU A 106 -6.96 -18.99 -1.06
C LEU A 106 -6.85 -20.49 -1.32
N ALA A 107 -6.14 -20.91 -2.38
CA ALA A 107 -5.98 -22.32 -2.72
C ALA A 107 -5.10 -23.06 -1.70
N ASP A 108 -4.10 -22.38 -1.14
CA ASP A 108 -3.23 -22.96 -0.10
C ASP A 108 -4.01 -23.16 1.20
N ASN A 109 -4.88 -22.22 1.57
CA ASN A 109 -5.76 -22.34 2.74
C ASN A 109 -6.71 -23.55 2.66
N ALA A 110 -7.09 -23.98 1.45
CA ALA A 110 -7.93 -25.17 1.26
C ALA A 110 -7.14 -26.48 1.36
N ARG A 111 -5.84 -26.46 1.04
CA ARG A 111 -4.98 -27.67 0.97
C ARG A 111 -4.22 -27.96 2.26
N VAL A 112 -3.95 -26.93 3.07
CA VAL A 112 -3.27 -27.12 4.36
C VAL A 112 -4.23 -27.81 5.34
N ARG A 113 -4.01 -29.11 5.56
CA ARG A 113 -4.65 -29.83 6.67
C ARG A 113 -4.17 -29.22 7.98
N ARG A 114 -5.07 -28.57 8.71
CA ARG A 114 -4.79 -28.15 10.09
C ARG A 114 -4.57 -29.41 10.93
N GLU A 115 -3.34 -29.63 11.40
CA GLU A 115 -3.09 -30.62 12.43
C GLU A 115 -3.96 -30.26 13.63
N LYS A 116 -4.80 -31.20 14.06
CA LYS A 116 -5.59 -31.00 15.26
C LYS A 116 -4.59 -30.94 16.42
N PRO A 117 -4.56 -29.85 17.20
CA PRO A 117 -3.74 -29.83 18.39
C PRO A 117 -4.13 -31.02 19.27
N VAL A 118 -3.13 -31.67 19.86
CA VAL A 118 -3.28 -32.90 20.66
C VAL A 118 -4.26 -32.71 21.83
N LEU A 119 -4.43 -31.45 22.26
CA LEU A 119 -5.38 -31.04 23.27
C LEU A 119 -6.29 -29.93 22.73
N SER A 120 -7.59 -30.15 22.86
CA SER A 120 -8.57 -29.10 22.63
C SER A 120 -8.63 -28.14 23.83
N PHE A 121 -9.02 -26.89 23.58
CA PHE A 121 -9.21 -25.90 24.64
C PHE A 121 -10.24 -26.35 25.70
N ALA A 122 -11.23 -27.17 25.29
CA ALA A 122 -12.19 -27.79 26.20
C ALA A 122 -11.55 -28.80 27.15
N GLN A 123 -10.63 -29.66 26.65
CA GLN A 123 -9.88 -30.62 27.48
C GLN A 123 -8.87 -29.92 28.40
N LEU A 124 -8.23 -28.84 27.95
CA LEU A 124 -7.36 -28.03 28.81
C LEU A 124 -8.12 -27.44 30.00
N LYS A 125 -9.36 -26.99 29.77
CA LYS A 125 -10.22 -26.40 30.80
C LYS A 125 -10.72 -27.42 31.82
N SER A 126 -10.89 -28.69 31.44
CA SER A 126 -11.23 -29.76 32.39
C SER A 126 -10.03 -30.15 33.24
N LEU A 127 -8.83 -30.30 32.63
CA LEU A 127 -7.59 -30.63 33.35
C LEU A 127 -7.23 -29.61 34.44
N LEU A 128 -7.47 -28.32 34.18
CA LEU A 128 -7.24 -27.26 35.17
C LEU A 128 -8.26 -27.29 36.33
N LYS A 129 -9.49 -27.76 36.09
CA LYS A 129 -10.51 -27.92 37.15
C LYS A 129 -10.25 -29.14 38.04
N ASP A 130 -9.67 -30.19 37.47
CA ASP A 130 -9.40 -31.43 38.20
C ASP A 130 -8.14 -31.35 39.07
N GLY A 131 -7.21 -30.41 38.79
CA GLY A 131 -6.00 -30.17 39.58
C GLY A 131 -6.15 -29.23 40.78
N GLU A 132 -7.32 -28.63 40.99
CA GLU A 132 -7.63 -27.74 42.13
C GLU A 132 -8.39 -28.46 43.27
N ARG A 133 -8.42 -29.80 43.26
CA ARG A 133 -9.05 -30.64 44.29
C ARG A 133 -8.05 -31.41 45.13
#